data_AF-A0A939AE76-F1
#
_entry.id   AF-A0A939AE76-F1
#
_cell.length_a   1.000
_cell.length_b   1.000
_cell.length_c   1.000
_cell.angle_alpha   90.00
_cell.angle_beta   90.00
_cell.angle_gamma   90.00
#
_symmetry.space_group_name_H-M   'P 1'
#
loop_
_entity.id
_entity.type
_entity.pdbx_description
1 polymer ?
#
loop_
_entity_poly.entity_id
_entity_poly.type
_entity_poly.pdbx_seq_one_letter_code
_entity_poly.pdbx_strand_id
1 'polypeptide(L)' 'MDLERMSEQNPWWGDEASLVRDPHLVRYDGLSLKLGHPVEEQIAHDSTGIQVLRGPRQIGKTTLVKRQVRKLK' A
#
# COMPACT_ATOMS: atom_id res chain seq x y z
N MET A 1 11.94 -9.14 -16.06
CA MET A 1 10.75 -9.30 -15.19
C MET A 1 9.60 -8.81 -16.02
N ASP A 2 8.69 -9.71 -16.40
CA ASP A 2 7.66 -9.40 -17.39
C ASP A 2 6.51 -8.61 -16.76
N LEU A 3 5.96 -7.67 -17.53
CA LEU A 3 4.86 -6.77 -17.12
C LEU A 3 3.64 -7.55 -16.63
N GLU A 4 3.32 -8.69 -17.27
CA GLU A 4 2.22 -9.56 -16.88
C GLU A 4 2.36 -10.02 -15.42
N ARG A 5 3.55 -10.52 -15.05
CA ARG A 5 3.82 -10.98 -13.68
C ARG A 5 3.74 -9.85 -12.66
N MET A 6 4.12 -8.64 -13.04
CA MET A 6 3.97 -7.47 -12.16
C MET A 6 2.49 -7.11 -11.96
N SER A 7 1.68 -7.21 -13.01
CA SER A 7 0.23 -6.97 -12.96
C SER A 7 -0.49 -8.03 -12.12
N GLU A 8 -0.11 -9.31 -12.24
CA GLU A 8 -0.64 -10.40 -11.41
C GLU A 8 -0.38 -10.17 -9.90
N GLN A 9 0.79 -9.62 -9.56
CA GLN A 9 1.16 -9.30 -8.17
C GLN A 9 0.51 -8.02 -7.66
N ASN A 10 0.03 -7.16 -8.56
CA ASN A 10 -0.56 -5.86 -8.26
C ASN A 10 -1.92 -5.72 -8.96
N PRO A 11 -2.92 -6.56 -8.63
CA PRO A 11 -4.24 -6.51 -9.27
C PRO A 11 -4.93 -5.16 -9.11
N TRP A 12 -4.54 -4.39 -8.10
CA TRP A 12 -5.04 -3.05 -7.83
C TRP A 12 -4.64 -1.99 -8.87
N TRP A 13 -3.71 -2.30 -9.77
CA TRP A 13 -3.39 -1.44 -10.91
C TRP A 13 -4.52 -1.39 -11.95
N GLY A 14 -5.29 -2.47 -12.09
CA GLY A 14 -6.40 -2.58 -13.05
C GLY A 14 -7.78 -2.62 -12.41
N ASP A 15 -7.90 -3.16 -11.19
CA ASP A 15 -9.17 -3.22 -10.43
C ASP A 15 -8.99 -2.58 -9.06
N GLU A 16 -9.51 -1.38 -8.88
CA GLU A 16 -9.46 -0.68 -7.60
C GLU A 16 -10.21 -1.42 -6.48
N ALA A 17 -11.27 -2.16 -6.81
CA ALA A 17 -12.02 -2.93 -5.82
C ALA A 17 -11.19 -4.08 -5.23
N SER A 18 -10.10 -4.49 -5.90
CA SER A 18 -9.15 -5.46 -5.37
C SER A 18 -8.40 -4.94 -4.13
N LEU A 19 -8.24 -3.61 -3.95
CA LEU A 19 -7.68 -3.04 -2.71
C LEU A 19 -8.60 -3.27 -1.51
N VAL A 20 -9.91 -3.20 -1.72
CA VAL A 20 -10.90 -3.43 -0.66
C VAL A 20 -10.89 -4.88 -0.20
N ARG A 21 -10.65 -5.82 -1.13
CA ARG A 21 -10.58 -7.26 -0.87
C ARG A 21 -9.17 -7.75 -0.51
N ASP A 22 -8.17 -6.85 -0.42
CA ASP A 22 -6.80 -7.24 -0.11
C ASP A 22 -6.73 -7.88 1.30
N PRO A 23 -6.25 -9.12 1.43
CA PRO A 23 -6.27 -9.83 2.71
C PRO A 23 -5.50 -9.13 3.83
N HIS A 24 -4.41 -8.42 3.50
CA HIS A 24 -3.62 -7.69 4.48
C HIS A 24 -4.32 -6.41 4.93
N LEU A 25 -5.03 -5.73 4.03
CA LEU A 25 -5.82 -4.56 4.38
C LEU A 25 -7.06 -4.94 5.18
N VAL A 26 -7.80 -5.98 4.79
CA VAL A 26 -8.95 -6.49 5.54
C VAL A 26 -8.52 -6.89 6.96
N ARG A 27 -7.40 -7.61 7.09
CA ARG A 27 -6.85 -7.97 8.40
C ARG A 27 -6.45 -6.74 9.21
N TYR A 28 -5.80 -5.76 8.59
CA TYR A 28 -5.43 -4.51 9.25
C TYR A 28 -6.66 -3.74 9.73
N ASP A 29 -7.71 -3.67 8.92
CA ASP A 29 -8.93 -2.93 9.22
C ASP A 29 -9.69 -3.52 10.41
N GLY A 30 -9.65 -4.85 10.60
CA GLY A 30 -10.25 -5.56 11.73
C GLY A 30 -9.46 -5.51 13.05
N LEU A 31 -8.27 -4.90 13.09
CA LEU A 31 -7.52 -4.73 14.33
C LEU A 31 -8.17 -3.68 15.24
N SER A 32 -8.34 -4.01 16.53
CA SER A 32 -8.85 -3.09 17.56
C SER A 32 -7.89 -1.94 17.86
N LEU A 33 -6.58 -2.18 17.73
CA LEU A 33 -5.53 -1.18 17.86
C LEU A 33 -4.70 -1.14 16.58
N LYS A 34 -4.60 0.05 15.99
CA LYS A 34 -3.84 0.31 14.77
C LYS A 34 -2.66 1.21 15.12
N LEU A 35 -1.47 0.63 15.14
CA LEU A 35 -0.24 1.41 15.25
C LEU A 35 0.06 2.06 13.89
N GLY A 36 0.28 3.38 13.89
CA GLY A 36 0.73 4.11 12.72
C GLY A 36 2.12 3.62 12.30
N HIS A 37 2.37 3.54 11.00
CA HIS A 37 3.72 3.24 10.54
C HIS A 37 4.61 4.48 10.76
N PRO A 38 5.86 4.37 11.26
CA PRO A 38 6.67 5.52 11.64
C PRO A 38 6.94 6.55 10.53
N VAL A 39 6.83 6.14 9.28
CA VAL A 39 7.04 6.98 8.09
C VAL A 39 5.74 7.38 7.40
N GLU A 40 4.58 7.01 7.95
CA GLU A 40 3.28 7.29 7.33
C GLU A 40 3.06 8.79 7.14
N GLU A 41 3.41 9.59 8.15
CA GLU A 41 3.27 11.06 8.13
C GLU A 41 4.34 11.75 7.26
N GLN A 42 5.38 11.03 6.83
CA GLN A 42 6.45 11.57 5.98
C GLN A 42 6.12 11.47 4.49
N ILE A 43 5.03 10.80 4.13
CA ILE A 43 4.61 10.63 2.74
C ILE A 43 3.89 11.90 2.29
N ALA A 44 4.55 12.69 1.45
CA ALA A 44 4.00 13.93 0.93
C ALA A 44 3.17 13.67 -0.34
N HIS A 45 1.85 13.68 -0.23
CA HIS A 45 0.93 13.43 -1.35
C HIS A 45 0.93 14.53 -2.42
N ASP A 46 1.22 15.76 -2.03
CA ASP A 46 1.21 16.93 -2.93
C ASP A 46 2.56 17.16 -3.62
N SER A 47 3.55 16.27 -3.39
CA SER A 47 4.86 16.38 -4.03
C SER A 47 4.84 15.78 -5.44
N THR A 48 5.33 16.53 -6.42
CA THR A 48 5.55 16.02 -7.77
C THR A 48 6.83 15.18 -7.80
N GLY A 49 6.74 13.91 -8.20
CA GLY A 49 7.89 13.03 -8.42
C GLY A 49 7.66 11.59 -8.00
N ILE A 50 8.68 10.75 -8.24
CA ILE A 50 8.68 9.34 -7.80
C ILE A 50 9.20 9.27 -6.37
N GLN A 51 8.33 8.87 -5.44
CA GLN A 51 8.71 8.59 -4.05
C GLN A 51 9.02 7.10 -3.87
N VAL A 52 10.09 6.79 -3.14
CA VAL A 52 10.54 5.40 -2.95
C VAL A 52 10.56 5.05 -1.46
N LEU A 53 9.71 4.09 -1.07
CA LEU A 53 9.69 3.54 0.29
C LEU A 53 10.66 2.36 0.41
N ARG A 54 11.72 2.51 1.22
CA ARG A 54 12.75 1.47 1.43
C ARG A 54 12.75 0.95 2.88
N GLY A 55 13.23 -0.28 3.06
CA GLY A 55 13.38 -0.90 4.37
C GLY A 55 13.36 -2.44 4.33
N PRO A 56 13.65 -3.12 5.45
CA PRO A 56 13.73 -4.59 5.53
C PRO A 56 12.47 -5.32 5.04
N ARG A 57 12.59 -6.61 4.68
CA ARG A 57 11.42 -7.41 4.31
C ARG A 57 10.43 -7.50 5.48
N GLN A 58 9.14 -7.63 5.15
CA GLN A 58 8.04 -7.85 6.11
C GLN A 58 7.76 -6.73 7.14
N ILE A 59 8.33 -5.53 7.00
CA ILE A 59 8.00 -4.38 7.88
C ILE A 59 6.67 -3.67 7.54
N GLY A 60 5.87 -4.20 6.61
CA GLY A 60 4.58 -3.59 6.23
C GLY A 60 4.64 -2.50 5.14
N LYS A 61 5.75 -2.36 4.40
CA LYS A 61 5.89 -1.36 3.31
C LYS A 61 4.76 -1.44 2.28
N THR A 62 4.48 -2.63 1.74
CA THR A 62 3.44 -2.82 0.71
C THR A 62 2.06 -2.47 1.27
N THR A 63 1.76 -2.87 2.51
CA THR A 63 0.51 -2.53 3.20
C THR A 63 0.39 -1.03 3.40
N LEU A 64 1.46 -0.33 3.79
CA LEU A 64 1.46 1.12 3.96
C LEU A 64 1.16 1.84 2.63
N VAL A 65 1.81 1.44 1.54
CA VAL A 65 1.57 2.01 0.21
C VAL A 65 0.11 1.84 -0.20
N LYS A 66 -0.43 0.61 -0.08
CA LYS A 66 -1.83 0.34 -0.40
C LYS A 66 -2.81 1.14 0.47
N ARG A 67 -2.50 1.33 1.76
CA ARG A 67 -3.28 2.21 2.65
C ARG A 67 -3.24 3.67 2.20
N GLN A 68 -2.08 4.19 1.78
CA GLN A 68 -1.99 5.56 1.26
C GLN A 68 -2.75 5.73 -0.05
N VAL A 69 -2.68 4.77 -0.97
CA VAL A 69 -3.45 4.80 -2.22
C VAL A 69 -4.96 4.85 -1.95
N ARG A 70 -5.45 4.19 -0.88
CA ARG A 70 -6.86 4.30 -0.44
C ARG A 70 -7.25 5.71 0.06
N LYS A 71 -6.30 6.53 0.53
CA LYS A 71 -6.56 7.89 1.02
C LYS A 71 -6.51 8.97 -0.08
N LEU A 72 -5.92 8.65 -1.23
CA LEU A 72 -5.79 9.56 -2.38
C LEU A 72 -7.06 9.61 -3.26
N LYS A 73 -8.12 8.92 -2.85
CA LYS A 73 -9.42 8.86 -3.50
C LYS A 73 -10.47 9.37 -2.53
#